data_AF-A0A7J9QDG7-F1
#
_entry.id   AF-A0A7J9QDG7-F1
#
_cell.length_a   1.000
_cell.length_b   1.000
_cell.length_c   1.000
_cell.angle_alpha   90.00
_cell.angle_beta   90.00
_cell.angle_gamma   90.00
#
_symmetry.space_group_name_H-M   'P 1'
#
loop_
_entity.id
_entity.type
_entity.pdbx_description
1 polymer ?
#
loop_
_entity_poly.entity_id
_entity_poly.type
_entity_poly.pdbx_seq_one_letter_code
_entity_poly.pdbx_strand_id
1 'polypeptide(L)' 'MVEDKNEIDKLIDNMIVSGDELVNNLKTVLPNSLAESMVMFHESNVENLKKIKEFLNK' A
#
# COMPACT_ATOMS: atom_id res chain seq x y z
N MET A 1 7.54 6.69 22.22
CA MET A 1 7.37 7.78 21.22
C MET A 1 8.23 7.58 19.97
N VAL A 2 9.57 7.43 20.06
CA VAL A 2 10.40 7.13 18.87
C VAL A 2 10.22 5.68 18.39
N GLU A 3 10.07 4.73 19.32
CA GLU A 3 9.79 3.33 19.02
C GLU A 3 8.45 3.15 18.30
N ASP A 4 7.38 3.79 18.79
CA ASP A 4 6.04 3.77 18.17
C ASP A 4 6.07 4.33 16.74
N LYS A 5 6.84 5.40 16.50
CA LYS A 5 7.01 6.01 15.17
C LYS A 5 7.69 5.04 14.19
N ASN A 6 8.71 4.31 14.65
CA ASN A 6 9.39 3.29 13.85
C ASN A 6 8.50 2.07 13.56
N GLU A 7 7.62 1.70 14.49
CA GLU A 7 6.66 0.60 14.28
C GLU A 7 5.59 0.99 13.26
N ILE A 8 5.04 2.20 13.33
CA ILE A 8 4.06 2.69 12.35
C ILE A 8 4.68 2.78 10.95
N ASP A 9 5.91 3.27 10.83
CA ASP A 9 6.62 3.30 9.54
C ASP A 9 6.78 1.90 8.94
N LYS A 10 7.16 0.91 9.76
CA LYS A 10 7.25 -0.50 9.32
C LYS A 10 5.89 -1.07 8.93
N LEU A 11 4.83 -0.74 9.67
CA LEU A 11 3.47 -1.16 9.33
C LEU A 11 3.04 -0.59 7.98
N ILE A 12 3.33 0.68 7.71
CA ILE A 12 3.04 1.31 6.41
C ILE A 12 3.81 0.61 5.29
N ASP A 13 5.11 0.34 5.47
CA ASP A 13 5.92 -0.37 4.46
C ASP A 13 5.37 -1.79 4.21
N ASN A 14 4.99 -2.51 5.27
CA ASN A 14 4.38 -3.83 5.16
C ASN A 14 3.04 -3.79 4.42
N MET A 15 2.21 -2.77 4.64
CA MET A 15 0.94 -2.59 3.93
C MET A 15 1.14 -2.35 2.43
N ILE A 16 2.15 -1.57 2.06
CA ILE A 16 2.50 -1.34 0.65
C ILE A 16 2.94 -2.65 0.01
N VAL A 17 3.93 -3.35 0.60
CA VAL A 17 4.49 -4.59 0.04
C VAL A 17 3.44 -5.70 -0.05
N SER A 18 2.64 -5.89 1.00
CA SER A 18 1.59 -6.92 1.00
C SER A 18 0.47 -6.60 0.00
N GLY A 19 0.17 -5.32 -0.18
CA GLY A 19 -0.79 -4.86 -1.18
C GLY A 19 -0.30 -5.06 -2.62
N ASP A 20 0.99 -4.79 -2.88
CA ASP A 20 1.62 -5.06 -4.19
C ASP A 20 1.53 -6.55 -4.54
N GLU A 21 1.83 -7.43 -3.57
CA GLU A 21 1.72 -8.88 -3.75
C GLU A 21 0.27 -9.31 -4.00
N LEU A 22 -0.68 -8.80 -3.23
CA LEU A 22 -2.10 -9.09 -3.42
C LEU A 22 -2.57 -8.69 -4.82
N VAL A 23 -2.24 -7.47 -5.27
CA VAL A 23 -2.62 -7.00 -6.61
C VAL A 23 -2.00 -7.86 -7.69
N ASN A 24 -0.71 -8.21 -7.58
CA ASN A 24 -0.05 -9.09 -8.54
C ASN A 24 -0.72 -10.46 -8.63
N ASN A 25 -1.08 -11.06 -7.51
CA ASN A 25 -1.82 -12.32 -7.47
C ASN A 25 -3.20 -12.18 -8.12
N LEU A 26 -3.94 -11.13 -7.77
CA LEU A 26 -5.30 -10.90 -8.29
C LEU A 26 -5.33 -10.62 -9.80
N LYS A 27 -4.31 -9.95 -10.35
CA LYS A 27 -4.20 -9.73 -11.81
C LYS A 27 -4.17 -11.03 -12.63
N THR A 28 -3.78 -12.15 -12.02
CA THR A 28 -3.72 -13.46 -12.72
C THR A 28 -5.06 -14.20 -12.73
N VAL A 29 -6.00 -13.83 -11.86
CA VAL A 29 -7.28 -14.53 -11.67
C VAL A 29 -8.51 -13.69 -11.99
N LEU A 30 -8.41 -12.37 -11.90
CA LEU A 30 -9.53 -11.47 -12.16
C LEU A 30 -9.66 -11.14 -13.66
N PRO A 31 -10.89 -10.87 -14.15
CA PRO A 31 -11.08 -10.26 -15.45
C PRO A 31 -10.31 -8.92 -15.57
N ASN A 32 -9.78 -8.62 -16.77
CA ASN A 32 -8.91 -7.46 -17.01
C ASN A 32 -9.46 -6.14 -16.45
N SER A 33 -10.75 -5.84 -16.68
CA SER A 33 -11.36 -4.60 -16.21
C SER A 33 -11.36 -4.45 -14.68
N LEU A 34 -11.51 -5.57 -13.95
CA LEU A 34 -11.47 -5.57 -12.49
C LEU A 34 -10.02 -5.55 -11.98
N ALA A 35 -9.11 -6.25 -12.67
CA ALA A 35 -7.68 -6.20 -12.37
C ALA A 35 -7.11 -4.78 -12.52
N GLU A 36 -7.45 -4.08 -13.59
CA GLU A 36 -7.09 -2.67 -13.81
C GLU A 36 -7.65 -1.76 -12.71
N SER A 37 -8.92 -1.94 -12.34
CA SER A 37 -9.53 -1.18 -11.25
C SER A 37 -8.82 -1.39 -9.90
N MET A 38 -8.41 -2.62 -9.61
CA MET A 38 -7.64 -2.96 -8.40
C MET A 38 -6.25 -2.35 -8.41
N VAL A 39 -5.57 -2.32 -9.56
CA VAL A 39 -4.27 -1.65 -9.72
C VAL A 39 -4.41 -0.16 -9.41
N MET A 40 -5.36 0.53 -10.05
CA MET A 40 -5.59 1.97 -9.82
C MET A 40 -5.96 2.28 -8.36
N PHE A 41 -6.80 1.44 -7.75
CA PHE A 41 -7.16 1.59 -6.34
C PHE A 41 -5.93 1.45 -5.43
N HIS A 42 -5.10 0.44 -5.67
CA HIS A 42 -3.90 0.20 -4.87
C HIS A 42 -2.84 1.30 -5.07
N GLU A 43 -2.63 1.77 -6.30
CA GLU A 43 -1.73 2.90 -6.59
C GLU A 43 -2.13 4.16 -5.80
N SER A 44 -3.43 4.49 -5.80
CA SER A 44 -3.97 5.60 -4.99
C SER A 44 -3.77 5.37 -3.49
N ASN A 45 -3.97 4.13 -3.01
CA ASN A 45 -3.74 3.78 -1.61
C ASN A 45 -2.26 3.93 -1.21
N VAL A 46 -1.32 3.48 -2.05
CA VAL A 46 0.13 3.62 -1.83
C VAL A 46 0.53 5.10 -1.77
N GLU A 47 -0.04 5.95 -2.62
CA GLU A 47 0.22 7.40 -2.57
C GLU A 47 -0.24 8.00 -1.23
N ASN A 48 -1.41 7.60 -0.74
CA ASN A 48 -1.92 8.05 0.56
C ASN A 48 -1.06 7.54 1.73
N LEU A 49 -0.63 6.28 1.70
CA LEU A 49 0.26 5.70 2.71
C LEU A 49 1.61 6.43 2.79
N LYS A 50 2.19 6.81 1.64
CA LYS A 50 3.41 7.63 1.60
C LYS A 50 3.19 9.01 2.21
N LYS A 51 2.08 9.68 1.91
CA LYS A 51 1.71 10.98 2.53
C LYS A 51 1.56 10.87 4.05
N ILE A 52 0.95 9.79 4.55
CA ILE A 52 0.83 9.52 5.99
C ILE A 52 2.22 9.33 6.60
N LYS A 53 3.08 8.52 5.98
CA LYS A 53 4.46 8.30 6.42
C LYS A 53 5.26 9.60 6.49
N GLU A 54 5.13 10.47 5.49
CA GLU A 54 5.74 11.81 5.49
C GLU A 54 5.19 12.69 6.61
N PHE A 55 3.87 12.66 6.86
CA PHE A 55 3.25 13.44 7.93
C PHE A 55 3.74 13.01 9.32
N LEU A 56 3.86 11.70 9.56
CA LEU A 56 4.36 11.15 10.82
C LEU A 56 5.86 11.41 11.02
N ASN A 57 6.61 11.55 9.92
CA ASN A 57 8.05 11.79 9.95
C ASN A 57 8.48 13.25 10.05
N LYS A 58 7.54 14.20 9.94
CA LYS A 58 7.75 15.61 10.33
C LYS A 58 7.89 15.77 11.84
#